data_AF-A0A816HN38-F1
#
_entry.id   AF-A0A816HN38-F1
#
_cell.length_a   1.000
_cell.length_b   1.000
_cell.length_c   1.000
_cell.angle_alpha   90.00
_cell.angle_beta   90.00
_cell.angle_gamma   90.00
#
_symmetry.space_group_name_H-M   'P 1'
#
loop_
_entity.id
_entity.type
_entity.pdbx_description
1 polymer ?
#
loop_
_entity_poly.entity_id
_entity_poly.type
_entity_poly.pdbx_seq_one_letter_code
_entity_poly.pdbx_strand_id
1 'polypeptide(L)'
;EQQGYLKKGSKVTAVSADKTFSTETYLAAPTKTLGGDEEIVLKGRRNSLSKPGKADKDGNVKEQKNVYAQRTSGLILPEYRLPTEAEWEYAAAADVGQREYNIYKGQKKYPWSGSYTRSGKRQVRGDQLANFKQGKGDYGGIAGWSDDGADITNKVKSYPPNDFGLYDMAGNVAEWVADVYRPIVDDEASDFNYYRGN
;
A
#
# COMPACT_ATOMS: atom_id res chain seq x y z
N GLU A 1 -20.18 2.21 -11.94
CA GLU A 1 -21.58 2.67 -11.77
C GLU A 1 -21.75 3.92 -10.92
N GLN A 2 -20.93 4.15 -9.88
CA GLN A 2 -21.02 5.39 -9.08
C GLN A 2 -20.01 6.49 -9.46
N GLN A 3 -19.07 6.20 -10.37
CA GLN A 3 -17.90 7.06 -10.63
C GLN A 3 -17.82 7.59 -12.09
N GLY A 4 -18.88 7.45 -12.90
CA GLY A 4 -18.94 8.07 -14.24
C GLY A 4 -18.05 7.44 -15.34
N TYR A 5 -17.28 6.39 -15.04
CA TYR A 5 -16.33 5.76 -15.97
C TYR A 5 -16.92 4.61 -16.78
N LEU A 6 -18.12 4.17 -16.43
CA LEU A 6 -18.83 3.10 -17.08
C LEU A 6 -20.28 3.55 -17.23
N LYS A 7 -20.89 3.33 -18.41
CA LYS A 7 -22.32 3.56 -18.62
C LYS A 7 -23.10 2.82 -17.52
N LYS A 8 -24.11 3.47 -16.94
CA LYS A 8 -24.99 2.87 -15.93
C LYS A 8 -25.59 1.58 -16.51
N GLY A 9 -25.44 0.46 -15.83
CA GLY A 9 -25.87 -0.85 -16.32
C GLY A 9 -24.88 -1.59 -17.22
N SER A 10 -23.69 -1.07 -17.53
CA SER A 10 -22.69 -1.74 -18.40
C SER A 10 -22.32 -3.18 -17.99
N LYS A 11 -22.34 -3.49 -16.68
CA LYS A 11 -22.09 -4.85 -16.18
C LYS A 11 -23.26 -5.83 -16.39
N VAL A 12 -24.44 -5.33 -16.77
CA VAL A 12 -25.69 -6.09 -16.79
C VAL A 12 -26.38 -6.04 -18.16
N THR A 13 -26.34 -4.90 -18.86
CA THR A 13 -27.10 -4.66 -20.10
C THR A 13 -26.25 -4.62 -21.37
N ALA A 14 -24.91 -4.61 -21.25
CA ALA A 14 -23.97 -4.53 -22.39
C ALA A 14 -23.00 -5.73 -22.44
N VAL A 15 -23.33 -6.84 -21.76
CA VAL A 15 -22.50 -8.04 -21.72
C VAL A 15 -22.78 -8.88 -22.96
N SER A 16 -22.01 -8.66 -24.03
CA SER A 16 -21.76 -9.70 -25.04
C SER A 16 -20.47 -10.44 -24.67
N ALA A 17 -20.31 -11.69 -25.11
CA ALA A 17 -19.10 -12.48 -24.84
C ALA A 17 -17.80 -11.76 -25.25
N ASP A 18 -17.88 -10.86 -26.24
CA ASP A 18 -16.75 -10.09 -26.76
C ASP A 18 -16.44 -8.80 -25.98
N LYS A 19 -17.26 -8.42 -24.98
CA LYS A 19 -17.16 -7.16 -24.22
C LYS A 19 -16.89 -7.39 -22.73
N THR A 20 -15.88 -8.20 -22.42
CA THR A 20 -15.39 -8.37 -21.04
C THR A 20 -14.36 -7.30 -20.68
N PHE A 21 -14.45 -6.71 -19.49
CA PHE A 21 -13.46 -5.77 -18.97
C PHE A 21 -12.34 -6.51 -18.21
N SER A 22 -11.09 -6.31 -18.60
CA SER A 22 -9.90 -6.76 -17.87
C SER A 22 -9.04 -5.55 -17.47
N THR A 23 -8.64 -5.50 -16.20
CA THR A 23 -7.75 -4.45 -15.67
C THR A 23 -6.37 -4.50 -16.31
N GLU A 24 -5.85 -5.70 -16.60
CA GLU A 24 -4.55 -5.88 -17.26
C GLU A 24 -4.58 -5.31 -18.68
N THR A 25 -5.60 -5.67 -19.47
CA THR A 25 -5.81 -5.13 -20.81
C THR A 25 -6.03 -3.62 -20.77
N TYR A 26 -6.74 -3.11 -19.76
CA TYR A 26 -6.95 -1.67 -19.59
C TYR A 26 -5.65 -0.92 -19.33
N LEU A 27 -4.75 -1.47 -18.52
CA LEU A 27 -3.49 -0.83 -18.20
C LEU A 27 -2.47 -0.94 -19.34
N ALA A 28 -2.46 -2.05 -20.08
CA ALA A 28 -1.54 -2.29 -21.19
C ALA A 28 -1.97 -1.61 -22.50
N ALA A 29 -3.27 -1.69 -22.83
CA ALA A 29 -3.85 -1.14 -24.05
C ALA A 29 -5.30 -0.70 -23.80
N PRO A 30 -5.52 0.48 -23.19
CA PRO A 30 -6.86 0.96 -22.83
C PRO A 30 -7.84 1.00 -24.01
N THR A 31 -7.33 1.29 -25.21
CA THR A 31 -8.09 1.32 -26.47
C THR A 31 -8.65 -0.05 -26.89
N LYS A 32 -8.09 -1.16 -26.39
CA LYS A 32 -8.54 -2.52 -26.69
C LYS A 32 -9.53 -3.06 -25.65
N THR A 33 -9.87 -2.27 -24.63
CA THR A 33 -10.83 -2.71 -23.62
C THR A 33 -12.25 -2.71 -24.15
N LEU A 34 -13.09 -3.61 -23.63
CA LEU A 34 -14.50 -3.73 -24.01
C LEU A 34 -14.71 -3.86 -25.53
N GLY A 35 -13.84 -4.62 -26.20
CA GLY A 35 -13.96 -4.87 -27.64
C GLY A 35 -13.57 -3.68 -28.54
N GLY A 36 -12.87 -2.68 -28.01
CA GLY A 36 -12.45 -1.50 -28.77
C GLY A 36 -13.43 -0.33 -28.71
N ASP A 37 -14.38 -0.34 -27.78
CA ASP A 37 -15.36 0.73 -27.60
C ASP A 37 -14.68 2.02 -27.11
N GLU A 38 -14.38 2.94 -28.04
CA GLU A 38 -13.72 4.23 -27.75
C GLU A 38 -14.61 5.24 -27.01
N GLU A 39 -15.91 4.96 -26.83
CA GLU A 39 -16.84 5.85 -26.10
C GLU A 39 -16.60 5.87 -24.58
N ILE A 40 -15.84 4.91 -24.06
CA ILE A 40 -15.59 4.73 -22.62
C ILE A 40 -14.34 5.53 -22.23
N VAL A 41 -14.46 6.86 -22.29
CA VAL A 41 -13.42 7.83 -21.93
C VAL A 41 -13.65 8.33 -20.50
N LEU A 42 -12.58 8.47 -19.70
CA LEU A 42 -12.73 9.18 -18.42
C LEU A 42 -13.04 10.65 -18.68
N LYS A 43 -14.26 11.05 -18.33
CA LYS A 43 -14.56 12.46 -18.07
C LYS A 43 -14.02 12.79 -16.68
N GLY A 44 -13.04 13.70 -16.62
CA GLY A 44 -12.37 14.07 -15.37
C GLY A 44 -13.34 14.59 -14.30
N ARG A 45 -12.99 14.40 -13.03
CA ARG A 45 -13.77 14.91 -11.88
C ARG A 45 -13.81 16.44 -11.95
N ARG A 46 -15.00 17.02 -12.19
CA ARG A 46 -15.23 18.46 -12.38
C ARG A 46 -14.46 19.12 -13.54
N ASN A 47 -14.42 18.53 -14.74
CA ASN A 47 -13.84 19.18 -15.93
C ASN A 47 -12.37 19.66 -15.79
N SER A 48 -11.61 19.25 -14.77
CA SER A 48 -10.32 19.91 -14.45
C SER A 48 -9.06 19.17 -14.87
N LEU A 49 -9.17 18.06 -15.61
CA LEU A 49 -8.01 17.41 -16.24
C LEU A 49 -8.03 17.43 -17.77
N SER A 50 -9.08 17.99 -18.38
CA SER A 50 -9.00 18.51 -19.73
C SER A 50 -8.84 20.03 -19.63
N LYS A 51 -7.61 20.56 -19.78
CA LYS A 51 -7.52 21.90 -20.36
C LYS A 51 -8.31 21.82 -21.66
N PRO A 52 -9.35 22.64 -21.87
CA PRO A 52 -10.07 22.65 -23.14
C PRO A 52 -9.01 22.77 -24.23
N GLY A 53 -9.04 21.84 -25.20
CA GLY A 53 -8.11 21.89 -26.32
C GLY A 53 -8.15 23.29 -26.91
N LYS A 54 -6.99 23.88 -27.21
CA LYS A 54 -6.94 25.19 -27.87
C LYS A 54 -7.83 25.11 -29.11
N ALA A 55 -8.79 26.01 -29.21
CA ALA A 55 -9.64 26.11 -30.39
C ALA A 55 -8.77 26.30 -31.63
N ASP A 56 -9.08 25.59 -32.70
CA ASP A 56 -8.49 25.89 -34.00
C ASP A 56 -8.95 27.30 -34.46
N LYS A 57 -8.35 27.84 -35.52
CA LYS A 57 -8.69 29.16 -36.08
C LYS A 57 -10.18 29.30 -36.45
N ASP A 58 -10.90 28.18 -36.59
CA ASP A 58 -12.31 28.10 -36.94
C ASP A 58 -13.26 27.91 -35.74
N GLY A 59 -12.77 28.01 -34.50
CA GLY A 59 -13.61 27.95 -33.29
C GLY A 59 -14.01 26.53 -32.86
N ASN A 60 -13.53 25.49 -33.55
CA ASN A 60 -13.77 24.10 -33.15
C ASN A 60 -12.88 23.69 -31.97
N VAL A 61 -13.49 23.27 -30.87
CA VAL A 61 -12.81 22.72 -29.69
C VAL A 61 -12.53 21.24 -29.95
N LYS A 62 -11.27 20.85 -30.07
CA LYS A 62 -10.89 19.43 -30.11
C LYS A 62 -11.16 18.81 -28.74
N GLU A 63 -12.22 18.00 -28.64
CA GLU A 63 -12.45 17.16 -27.47
C GLU A 63 -11.23 16.26 -27.23
N GLN A 64 -10.77 16.19 -25.99
CA GLN A 64 -9.69 15.27 -25.63
C GLN A 64 -10.23 13.83 -25.70
N LYS A 65 -9.98 13.17 -26.82
CA LYS A 65 -10.16 11.72 -26.98
C LYS A 65 -9.00 10.99 -26.31
N ASN A 66 -9.25 9.79 -25.76
CA ASN A 66 -8.23 8.88 -25.20
C ASN A 66 -7.59 9.28 -23.85
N VAL A 67 -8.38 9.85 -22.93
CA VAL A 67 -7.93 10.04 -21.53
C VAL A 67 -8.35 8.83 -20.69
N TYR A 68 -7.37 8.04 -20.26
CA TYR A 68 -7.54 6.81 -19.47
C TYR A 68 -7.00 6.95 -18.05
N ALA A 69 -7.54 6.16 -17.13
CA ALA A 69 -7.14 6.17 -15.74
C ALA A 69 -5.81 5.45 -15.63
N GLN A 70 -4.78 6.16 -15.18
CA GLN A 70 -3.51 5.52 -14.88
C GLN A 70 -3.49 4.98 -13.45
N ARG A 71 -2.54 4.10 -13.11
CA ARG A 71 -2.35 3.66 -11.71
C ARG A 71 -2.18 4.84 -10.75
N THR A 72 -1.54 5.92 -11.21
CA THR A 72 -1.34 7.18 -10.49
C THR A 72 -2.64 7.98 -10.23
N SER A 73 -3.73 7.65 -10.92
CA SER A 73 -5.04 8.31 -10.70
C SER A 73 -5.71 7.87 -9.40
N GLY A 74 -5.23 6.79 -8.76
CA GLY A 74 -5.83 6.20 -7.56
C GLY A 74 -7.20 5.55 -7.79
N LEU A 75 -7.66 5.48 -9.05
CA LEU A 75 -8.94 4.88 -9.44
C LEU A 75 -8.82 3.40 -9.76
N ILE A 76 -7.66 3.00 -10.30
CA ILE A 76 -7.32 1.61 -10.59
C ILE A 76 -6.28 1.20 -9.57
N LEU A 77 -6.67 0.30 -8.68
CA LEU A 77 -5.80 -0.27 -7.68
C LEU A 77 -4.92 -1.34 -8.35
N PRO A 78 -3.65 -1.47 -7.94
CA PRO A 78 -2.82 -2.60 -8.36
C PRO A 78 -3.43 -3.91 -7.87
N GLU A 79 -3.01 -5.02 -8.47
CA GLU A 79 -3.34 -6.34 -7.96
C GLU A 79 -2.78 -6.51 -6.55
N TYR A 80 -3.60 -7.10 -5.68
CA TYR A 80 -3.21 -7.42 -4.31
C TYR A 80 -2.66 -8.84 -4.26
N ARG A 81 -1.53 -8.98 -3.57
CA ARG A 81 -0.94 -10.25 -3.16
C ARG A 81 -0.37 -10.10 -1.76
N LEU A 82 -0.04 -11.22 -1.14
CA LEU A 82 0.80 -11.18 0.06
C LEU A 82 2.16 -10.55 -0.27
N PRO A 83 2.74 -9.76 0.64
CA PRO A 83 4.09 -9.27 0.50
C PRO A 83 5.07 -10.45 0.55
N THR A 84 6.21 -10.32 -0.12
CA THR A 84 7.33 -11.22 0.17
C THR A 84 7.93 -10.89 1.53
N GLU A 85 8.68 -11.81 2.14
CA GLU A 85 9.42 -11.59 3.38
C GLU A 85 10.33 -10.35 3.26
N ALA A 86 11.04 -10.23 2.13
CA ALA A 86 11.90 -9.08 1.84
C ALA A 86 11.12 -7.76 1.71
N GLU A 87 9.96 -7.77 1.04
CA GLU A 87 9.10 -6.57 0.95
C GLU A 87 8.55 -6.15 2.31
N TRP A 88 8.16 -7.14 3.13
CA TRP A 88 7.64 -6.89 4.47
C TRP A 88 8.73 -6.32 5.39
N GLU A 89 9.94 -6.88 5.37
CA GLU A 89 11.08 -6.36 6.14
C GLU A 89 11.47 -4.95 5.70
N TYR A 90 11.58 -4.69 4.39
CA TYR A 90 11.85 -3.36 3.86
C TYR A 90 10.79 -2.34 4.32
N ALA A 91 9.53 -2.74 4.24
CA ALA A 91 8.40 -1.93 4.68
C ALA A 91 8.44 -1.68 6.20
N ALA A 92 8.84 -2.67 7.01
CA ALA A 92 8.93 -2.57 8.46
C ALA A 92 10.09 -1.67 8.92
N ALA A 93 11.29 -1.87 8.37
CA ALA A 93 12.50 -1.13 8.72
C ALA A 93 12.38 0.37 8.37
N ALA A 94 11.87 0.67 7.17
CA ALA A 94 11.63 2.03 6.67
C ALA A 94 12.79 2.99 7.00
N ASP A 95 14.01 2.70 6.56
CA ASP A 95 15.23 3.42 6.99
C ASP A 95 15.38 4.85 6.46
N VAL A 96 14.35 5.38 5.78
CA VAL A 96 14.39 6.75 5.21
C VAL A 96 14.65 7.80 6.29
N GLY A 97 14.12 7.65 7.49
CA GLY A 97 14.36 8.59 8.60
C GLY A 97 15.74 8.46 9.26
N GLN A 98 16.52 7.42 8.95
CA GLN A 98 17.90 7.23 9.47
C GLN A 98 18.97 7.52 8.41
N ARG A 99 18.56 7.98 7.22
CA ARG A 99 19.47 8.33 6.14
C ARG A 99 20.14 9.68 6.43
N GLU A 100 21.46 9.69 6.43
CA GLU A 100 22.28 10.90 6.44
C GLU A 100 23.02 10.98 5.10
N TYR A 101 22.66 11.97 4.27
CA TYR A 101 23.07 12.04 2.86
C TYR A 101 22.74 10.75 2.08
N ASN A 102 23.76 9.98 1.70
CA ASN A 102 23.66 8.71 0.97
C ASN A 102 24.06 7.51 1.85
N ILE A 103 24.13 7.69 3.16
CA ILE A 103 24.56 6.67 4.11
C ILE A 103 23.42 6.41 5.10
N TYR A 104 23.10 5.14 5.32
CA TYR A 104 22.23 4.72 6.42
C TYR A 104 23.09 4.55 7.67
N LYS A 105 22.78 5.30 8.74
CA LYS A 105 23.51 5.18 10.00
C LYS A 105 22.94 4.04 10.84
N GLY A 106 23.62 2.89 10.79
CA GLY A 106 23.29 1.72 11.59
C GLY A 106 22.05 0.97 11.10
N GLN A 107 21.82 -0.22 11.67
CA GLN A 107 20.61 -1.01 11.45
C GLN A 107 19.62 -0.74 12.58
N LYS A 108 18.36 -0.48 12.24
CA LYS A 108 17.30 -0.44 13.24
C LYS A 108 16.95 -1.87 13.67
N LYS A 109 16.73 -2.06 14.97
CA LYS A 109 16.19 -3.33 15.49
C LYS A 109 14.66 -3.39 15.39
N TYR A 110 14.01 -2.23 15.39
CA TYR A 110 12.56 -2.08 15.40
C TYR A 110 12.13 -1.04 14.34
N PRO A 111 10.84 -0.97 13.96
CA PRO A 111 10.35 0.01 12.97
C PRO A 111 10.54 1.49 13.35
N TRP A 112 10.85 1.78 14.62
CA TRP A 112 11.13 3.12 15.14
C TRP A 112 12.63 3.33 15.42
N SER A 113 13.02 4.59 15.66
CA SER A 113 14.39 4.91 16.06
C SER A 113 14.71 4.44 17.48
N GLY A 114 15.88 3.80 17.64
CA GLY A 114 16.36 3.28 18.92
C GLY A 114 16.36 1.75 19.01
N SER A 115 16.89 1.23 20.11
CA SER A 115 17.12 -0.22 20.30
C SER A 115 16.20 -0.85 21.34
N TYR A 116 15.24 -0.09 21.89
CA TYR A 116 14.36 -0.53 22.97
C TYR A 116 12.90 -0.47 22.52
N THR A 117 12.09 -1.36 23.09
CA THR A 117 10.62 -1.36 22.86
C THR A 117 9.89 -0.29 23.64
N ARG A 118 10.55 0.32 24.63
CA ARG A 118 9.98 1.35 25.50
C ARG A 118 10.41 2.74 25.09
N SER A 119 9.51 3.69 25.24
CA SER A 119 9.76 5.10 24.92
C SER A 119 10.67 5.77 25.97
N GLY A 120 11.68 6.50 25.50
CA GLY A 120 12.53 7.36 26.33
C GLY A 120 11.95 8.77 26.54
N LYS A 121 10.89 9.14 25.82
CA LYS A 121 10.29 10.49 25.88
C LYS A 121 9.73 10.75 27.27
N ARG A 122 10.00 11.93 27.83
CA ARG A 122 9.66 12.26 29.23
C ARG A 122 8.18 12.05 29.59
N GLN A 123 7.27 12.33 28.67
CA GLN A 123 5.82 12.25 28.91
C GLN A 123 5.28 10.81 28.97
N VAL A 124 5.88 9.92 28.19
CA VAL A 124 5.43 8.52 27.98
C VAL A 124 6.57 7.57 28.31
N ARG A 125 7.38 7.92 29.30
CA ARG A 125 8.63 7.21 29.58
C ARG A 125 8.30 5.84 30.15
N GLY A 126 8.80 4.79 29.50
CA GLY A 126 8.54 3.41 29.91
C GLY A 126 7.38 2.76 29.16
N ASP A 127 6.49 3.54 28.55
CA ASP A 127 5.40 3.01 27.71
C ASP A 127 5.98 2.24 26.52
N GLN A 128 5.33 1.14 26.16
CA GLN A 128 5.70 0.36 25.00
C GLN A 128 5.33 1.11 23.72
N LEU A 129 6.19 0.95 22.70
CA LEU A 129 6.02 1.53 21.37
C LEU A 129 5.25 0.60 20.42
N ALA A 130 4.84 -0.57 20.92
CA ALA A 130 4.13 -1.61 20.21
C ALA A 130 3.46 -2.56 21.21
N ASN A 131 2.49 -3.33 20.73
CA ASN A 131 1.80 -4.32 21.54
C ASN A 131 2.58 -5.64 21.56
N PHE A 132 3.15 -6.01 22.70
CA PHE A 132 3.89 -7.25 22.89
C PHE A 132 3.50 -7.92 24.20
N LYS A 133 3.64 -9.25 24.24
CA LYS A 133 3.60 -9.96 25.52
C LYS A 133 4.80 -9.56 26.38
N GLN A 134 4.53 -9.00 27.56
CA GLN A 134 5.56 -8.50 28.49
C GLN A 134 6.34 -9.65 29.16
N GLY A 135 5.64 -10.72 29.52
CA GLY A 135 6.25 -11.84 30.21
C GLY A 135 5.32 -13.01 30.44
N LYS A 136 5.83 -14.07 31.08
CA LYS A 136 5.01 -15.23 31.44
C LYS A 136 3.99 -14.84 32.51
N GLY A 137 2.71 -14.86 32.15
CA GLY A 137 1.62 -14.46 33.05
C GLY A 137 1.41 -12.96 33.15
N ASP A 138 2.20 -12.16 32.42
CA ASP A 138 2.05 -10.71 32.35
C ASP A 138 1.65 -10.32 30.92
N TYR A 139 0.38 -9.93 30.78
CA TYR A 139 -0.25 -9.55 29.52
C TYR A 139 -0.52 -8.05 29.43
N GLY A 140 -0.52 -7.33 30.56
CA GLY A 140 -0.96 -5.93 30.60
C GLY A 140 0.06 -4.99 31.23
N GLY A 141 1.18 -5.47 31.76
CA GLY A 141 2.13 -4.66 32.50
C GLY A 141 1.61 -4.29 33.89
N ILE A 142 1.84 -3.05 34.30
CA ILE A 142 1.55 -2.59 35.67
C ILE A 142 0.03 -2.50 35.92
N ALA A 143 -0.43 -3.02 37.06
CA ALA A 143 -1.85 -2.94 37.42
C ALA A 143 -2.34 -1.47 37.48
N GLY A 144 -3.43 -1.18 36.76
CA GLY A 144 -4.01 0.16 36.65
C GLY A 144 -3.42 1.04 35.53
N TRP A 145 -2.26 0.66 34.98
CA TRP A 145 -1.57 1.38 33.91
C TRP A 145 -1.02 0.35 32.92
N SER A 146 -1.76 0.08 31.84
CA SER A 146 -1.28 -0.89 30.87
C SER A 146 -0.09 -0.33 30.09
N ASP A 147 1.06 -0.99 30.18
CA ASP A 147 2.34 -0.54 29.61
C ASP A 147 2.28 -0.39 28.08
N ASP A 148 1.45 -1.20 27.42
CA ASP A 148 1.18 -1.21 25.99
C ASP A 148 -0.28 -0.84 25.65
N GLY A 149 -1.21 -0.88 26.60
CA GLY A 149 -2.60 -0.45 26.41
C GLY A 149 -3.56 -1.54 25.93
N ALA A 150 -3.12 -2.81 25.84
CA ALA A 150 -3.99 -3.95 25.54
C ALA A 150 -3.38 -5.26 26.06
N ASP A 151 -4.21 -6.15 26.60
CA ASP A 151 -3.83 -7.50 27.05
C ASP A 151 -3.84 -8.57 25.94
N ILE A 152 -4.52 -8.26 24.85
CA ILE A 152 -4.62 -9.05 23.62
C ILE A 152 -4.26 -8.16 22.42
N THR A 153 -4.96 -8.28 21.28
CA THR A 153 -4.82 -7.34 20.17
C THR A 153 -5.30 -5.94 20.54
N ASN A 154 -4.58 -4.93 20.10
CA ASN A 154 -4.99 -3.54 20.17
C ASN A 154 -5.65 -3.12 18.84
N LYS A 155 -6.39 -2.00 18.87
CA LYS A 155 -6.91 -1.36 17.66
C LYS A 155 -5.74 -1.03 16.72
N VAL A 156 -5.94 -1.26 15.42
CA VAL A 156 -4.94 -0.84 14.42
C VAL A 156 -4.65 0.65 14.55
N LYS A 157 -3.37 1.03 14.37
CA LYS A 157 -2.89 2.41 14.51
C LYS A 157 -2.97 2.97 15.93
N SER A 158 -2.84 2.13 16.95
CA SER A 158 -2.73 2.58 18.35
C SER A 158 -1.35 3.13 18.69
N TYR A 159 -0.30 2.73 17.97
CA TYR A 159 1.08 3.19 18.16
C TYR A 159 1.54 4.12 17.03
N PRO A 160 2.68 4.84 17.19
CA PRO A 160 3.23 5.65 16.12
C PRO A 160 3.58 4.83 14.88
N PRO A 161 3.41 5.39 13.66
CA PRO A 161 3.84 4.73 12.45
C PRO A 161 5.37 4.76 12.31
N ASN A 162 5.90 3.91 11.45
CA ASN A 162 7.27 4.03 10.94
C ASN A 162 7.39 5.15 9.87
N ASP A 163 8.59 5.31 9.31
CA ASP A 163 8.89 6.41 8.37
C ASP A 163 8.12 6.30 7.03
N PHE A 164 7.54 5.14 6.71
CA PHE A 164 6.64 4.96 5.57
C PHE A 164 5.17 5.20 5.88
N GLY A 165 4.84 5.51 7.13
CA GLY A 165 3.45 5.68 7.57
C GLY A 165 2.73 4.35 7.82
N LEU A 166 3.47 3.23 7.92
CA LEU A 166 2.93 1.92 8.26
C LEU A 166 2.87 1.76 9.77
N TYR A 167 1.83 1.07 10.24
CA TYR A 167 1.54 0.88 11.66
C TYR A 167 1.63 -0.59 12.00
N ASP A 168 1.89 -0.89 13.26
CA ASP A 168 1.84 -2.25 13.80
C ASP A 168 2.80 -3.24 13.10
N MET A 169 3.81 -2.75 12.38
CA MET A 169 4.89 -3.53 11.75
C MET A 169 5.77 -4.27 12.77
N ALA A 170 5.58 -4.00 14.07
CA ALA A 170 6.12 -4.79 15.15
C ALA A 170 5.05 -4.94 16.23
N GLY A 171 4.72 -6.18 16.57
CA GLY A 171 3.73 -6.51 17.59
C GLY A 171 2.29 -6.60 17.06
N ASN A 172 1.34 -6.58 17.98
CA ASN A 172 -0.09 -6.77 17.76
C ASN A 172 -0.47 -8.17 17.24
N VAL A 173 -0.24 -8.46 15.95
CA VAL A 173 -0.48 -9.76 15.32
C VAL A 173 0.66 -10.10 14.38
N ALA A 174 0.93 -11.40 14.21
CA ALA A 174 1.83 -11.85 13.15
C ALA A 174 1.12 -11.74 11.79
N GLU A 175 1.83 -11.24 10.78
CA GLU A 175 1.33 -11.08 9.42
C GLU A 175 1.93 -12.14 8.50
N TRP A 176 1.08 -12.80 7.71
CA TRP A 176 1.53 -13.81 6.75
C TRP A 176 2.23 -13.17 5.55
N VAL A 177 3.32 -13.79 5.12
CA VAL A 177 4.05 -13.45 3.88
C VAL A 177 3.84 -14.53 2.83
N ALA A 178 4.16 -14.23 1.57
CA ALA A 178 4.07 -15.18 0.47
C ALA A 178 5.11 -16.31 0.55
N ASP A 179 6.19 -16.07 1.29
CA ASP A 179 7.37 -16.92 1.34
C ASP A 179 7.19 -18.21 2.17
N VAL A 180 7.83 -19.28 1.70
CA VAL A 180 8.02 -20.51 2.47
C VAL A 180 9.17 -20.35 3.45
N TYR A 181 8.92 -20.70 4.70
CA TYR A 181 9.93 -20.68 5.75
C TYR A 181 11.13 -21.57 5.41
N ARG A 182 12.33 -20.98 5.44
CA ARG A 182 13.61 -21.69 5.37
C ARG A 182 14.55 -21.14 6.44
N PRO A 183 15.27 -22.00 7.17
CA PRO A 183 16.19 -21.55 8.22
C PRO A 183 17.45 -20.90 7.67
N ILE A 184 17.79 -21.16 6.40
CA ILE A 184 18.99 -20.64 5.74
C ILE A 184 18.55 -19.66 4.65
N VAL A 185 19.17 -18.48 4.66
CA VAL A 185 19.12 -17.55 3.53
C VAL A 185 20.13 -18.06 2.51
N ASP A 186 19.64 -18.45 1.34
CA ASP A 186 20.46 -18.87 0.21
C ASP A 186 21.28 -17.69 -0.30
N ASP A 187 22.61 -17.79 -0.23
CA ASP A 187 23.58 -16.82 -0.70
C ASP A 187 23.92 -16.97 -2.18
N GLU A 188 23.44 -18.03 -2.84
CA GLU A 188 23.56 -18.25 -4.29
C GLU A 188 22.37 -17.65 -5.06
N ALA A 189 21.30 -17.28 -4.36
CA ALA A 189 20.11 -16.71 -4.95
C ALA A 189 20.30 -15.25 -5.39
N SER A 190 19.49 -14.81 -6.35
CA SER A 190 19.50 -13.43 -6.83
C SER A 190 19.04 -12.45 -5.74
N ASP A 191 19.87 -11.45 -5.44
CA ASP A 191 19.50 -10.29 -4.60
C ASP A 191 18.32 -9.50 -5.18
N PHE A 192 18.15 -9.50 -6.51
CA PHE A 192 17.01 -8.87 -7.16
C PHE A 192 15.78 -9.78 -7.08
N ASN A 193 14.71 -9.25 -6.48
CA ASN A 193 13.41 -9.92 -6.31
C ASN A 193 13.51 -11.28 -5.62
N TYR A 194 14.31 -11.35 -4.55
CA TYR A 194 14.41 -12.55 -3.73
C TYR A 194 13.02 -12.98 -3.21
N TYR A 195 12.64 -14.22 -3.49
CA TYR A 195 11.35 -14.80 -3.12
C TYR A 195 11.48 -16.31 -2.94
N ARG A 196 11.09 -16.80 -1.77
CA ARG A 196 11.07 -18.22 -1.42
C ARG A 196 9.69 -18.79 -1.77
N GLY A 197 9.50 -19.15 -3.04
CA GLY A 197 8.26 -19.78 -3.49
C GLY A 197 7.97 -21.15 -2.84
N ASN A 198 6.78 -21.68 -3.16
CA ASN A 198 6.38 -23.07 -2.87
C ASN A 198 6.92 -24.05 -3.91
#